data_AF-A0A2H6N9V9-F1
#
_entry.id   AF-A0A2H6N9V9-F1
#
_cell.length_a   1.000
_cell.length_b   1.000
_cell.length_c   1.000
_cell.angle_alpha   90.00
_cell.angle_beta   90.00
_cell.angle_gamma   90.00
#
_symmetry.space_group_name_H-M   'P 1'
#
loop_
_entity.id
_entity.type
_entity.pdbx_description
1 polymer ?
#
loop_
_entity_poly.entity_id
_entity_poly.type
_entity_poly.pdbx_seq_one_letter_code
_entity_poly.pdbx_strand_id
1 'polypeptide(L)'
;MNLHPDFPIGGRLRFFADRWEESTSDSWVRDTIRFGLKLELSSTPPNFFRTCPRSRDPAKRGLMESAINHLLDIKAIRPVPQNQKGQGFYSHFFVVPRNSGGWRAILDLKRLNHFIIQKKFKMHTLQSITTSIREGDFL
;
A
#
# COMPACT_ATOMS: atom_id res chain seq x y z
N MET A 1 -5.79 22.60 14.89
CA MET A 1 -5.95 21.81 13.65
C MET A 1 -7.17 20.92 13.80
N ASN A 2 -8.30 21.30 13.21
CA ASN A 2 -9.53 20.51 13.29
C ASN A 2 -9.43 19.36 12.27
N LEU A 3 -9.17 18.15 12.74
CA LEU A 3 -9.22 16.95 11.91
C LEU A 3 -10.68 16.68 11.56
N HIS A 4 -11.07 16.93 10.30
CA HIS A 4 -12.40 16.58 9.80
C HIS A 4 -12.55 15.06 9.87
N PRO A 5 -13.60 14.52 10.51
CA PRO A 5 -13.76 13.08 10.74
C PRO A 5 -13.92 12.24 9.46
N ASP A 6 -14.09 12.86 8.29
CA ASP A 6 -14.45 12.18 7.04
C ASP A 6 -13.26 11.75 6.17
N PHE A 7 -12.02 12.09 6.54
CA PHE A 7 -10.88 11.72 5.70
C PHE A 7 -10.46 10.27 5.92
N PRO A 8 -10.36 9.45 4.85
CA PRO A 8 -9.85 8.10 4.96
C PRO A 8 -8.44 8.11 5.57
N ILE A 9 -8.10 7.04 6.29
CA ILE A 9 -6.78 6.89 6.90
C ILE A 9 -5.72 6.77 5.78
N GLY A 10 -5.99 5.98 4.75
CA GLY A 10 -5.13 5.83 3.58
C GLY A 10 -5.23 7.02 2.62
N GLY A 11 -4.08 7.47 2.10
CA GLY A 11 -4.03 8.53 1.08
C GLY A 11 -4.42 9.93 1.57
N ARG A 12 -4.48 10.13 2.89
CA ARG A 12 -4.92 11.39 3.51
C ARG A 12 -4.07 12.61 3.11
N LEU A 13 -2.78 12.41 2.82
CA LEU A 13 -1.85 13.49 2.48
C LEU A 13 -2.34 14.36 1.32
N ARG A 14 -3.03 13.78 0.34
CA ARG A 14 -3.52 14.50 -0.84
C ARG A 14 -4.50 15.64 -0.50
N PHE A 15 -5.24 15.53 0.61
CA PHE A 15 -6.20 16.56 1.05
C PHE A 15 -5.51 17.78 1.66
N PHE A 16 -4.21 17.66 1.94
CA PHE A 16 -3.37 18.71 2.47
C PHE A 16 -2.28 19.12 1.48
N ALA A 17 -2.42 18.75 0.20
CA ALA A 17 -1.40 18.98 -0.82
C ALA A 17 -0.95 20.45 -0.87
N ASP A 18 -1.89 21.40 -0.75
CA ASP A 18 -1.59 22.83 -0.81
C ASP A 18 -0.66 23.27 0.33
N ARG A 19 -0.84 22.73 1.54
CA ARG A 19 0.06 22.98 2.68
C ARG A 19 1.46 22.40 2.46
N TRP A 20 1.53 21.24 1.81
CA TRP A 20 2.80 20.60 1.51
C TRP A 20 3.56 21.34 0.40
N GLU A 21 2.86 21.95 -0.56
CA GLU A 21 3.50 22.78 -1.58
C GLU A 21 4.19 24.02 -1.01
N GLU A 22 3.65 24.60 0.06
CA GLU A 22 4.31 25.69 0.79
C GLU A 22 5.62 25.23 1.48
N SER A 23 5.73 23.93 1.82
CA SER A 23 6.81 23.39 2.66
C SER A 23 7.98 22.78 1.89
N THR A 24 7.82 22.42 0.62
CA THR A 24 8.89 21.82 -0.19
C THR A 24 8.80 22.27 -1.64
N SER A 25 9.96 22.44 -2.29
CA SER A 25 10.09 22.69 -3.73
C SER A 25 10.35 21.43 -4.55
N ASP A 26 10.46 20.26 -3.90
CA ASP A 26 10.72 18.98 -4.57
C ASP A 26 9.48 18.52 -5.36
N SER A 27 9.63 18.40 -6.68
CA SER A 27 8.55 18.00 -7.58
C SER A 27 8.08 16.56 -7.34
N TRP A 28 8.99 15.64 -7.03
CA TRP A 28 8.64 14.24 -6.76
C TRP A 28 7.78 14.13 -5.50
N VAL A 29 8.10 14.90 -4.45
CA VAL A 29 7.29 14.93 -3.22
C VAL A 29 5.91 15.50 -3.50
N ARG A 30 5.83 16.65 -4.19
CA ARG A 30 4.56 17.31 -4.54
C ARG A 30 3.65 16.39 -5.38
N ASP A 31 4.21 15.77 -6.41
CA ASP A 31 3.48 14.84 -7.27
C ASP A 31 3.00 13.61 -6.51
N THR A 32 3.84 13.05 -5.64
CA THR A 32 3.48 11.89 -4.81
C THR A 32 2.35 12.21 -3.84
N ILE A 33 2.35 13.41 -3.26
CA ILE A 33 1.28 13.85 -2.35
C ILE A 33 -0.03 14.07 -3.11
N ARG A 34 0.01 14.76 -4.26
CA ARG A 34 -1.18 15.07 -5.05
C ARG A 34 -1.78 13.84 -5.72
N PHE A 35 -0.95 13.05 -6.39
CA PHE A 35 -1.39 11.99 -7.31
C PHE A 35 -1.17 10.58 -6.76
N GLY A 36 -0.45 10.45 -5.63
CA GLY A 36 -0.07 9.18 -5.05
C GLY A 36 1.26 8.66 -5.61
N LEU A 37 1.83 7.70 -4.88
CA LEU A 37 3.07 7.03 -5.26
C LEU A 37 2.85 6.15 -6.49
N LYS A 38 3.61 6.40 -7.56
CA LYS A 38 3.68 5.52 -8.73
C LYS A 38 4.76 4.47 -8.53
N LEU A 39 4.45 3.22 -8.82
CA LEU A 39 5.44 2.15 -8.85
C LEU A 39 6.32 2.34 -10.08
N GLU A 40 7.62 2.48 -9.86
CA GLU A 40 8.61 2.55 -10.93
C GLU A 40 8.91 1.14 -11.43
N LEU A 41 8.53 0.89 -12.68
CA LEU A 41 8.71 -0.41 -13.31
C LEU A 41 9.95 -0.41 -14.19
N SER A 42 10.82 -1.41 -14.01
CA SER A 42 12.00 -1.63 -14.87
C SER A 42 11.62 -2.13 -16.25
N SER A 43 10.48 -2.83 -16.35
CA SER A 43 9.86 -3.29 -17.59
C SER A 43 8.37 -3.54 -17.34
N THR A 44 7.55 -3.50 -18.39
CA THR A 44 6.12 -3.78 -18.27
C THR A 44 5.90 -5.25 -17.92
N PRO A 45 5.26 -5.58 -16.78
CA PRO A 45 4.92 -6.95 -16.45
C PRO A 45 4.03 -7.56 -17.54
N PRO A 46 4.18 -8.85 -17.84
CA PRO A 46 3.33 -9.51 -18.82
C PRO A 46 1.87 -9.40 -18.38
N ASN A 47 0.99 -9.15 -19.35
CA ASN A 47 -0.45 -9.18 -19.13
C ASN A 47 -0.85 -10.64 -18.84
N PHE A 48 -0.96 -10.97 -17.56
CA PHE A 48 -1.16 -12.34 -17.09
C PHE A 48 -2.40 -12.37 -16.23
N PHE A 49 -3.49 -12.83 -16.82
CA PHE A 49 -4.71 -13.10 -16.09
C PHE A 49 -4.56 -14.41 -15.31
N ARG A 50 -4.66 -14.31 -13.98
CA ARG A 50 -4.72 -15.47 -13.09
C ARG A 50 -6.00 -15.41 -12.27
N THR A 51 -6.81 -16.44 -12.39
CA THR A 51 -7.90 -16.69 -11.45
C THR A 51 -7.32 -16.97 -10.07
N CYS A 52 -7.69 -16.16 -9.07
CA CYS A 52 -7.37 -16.50 -7.69
C CYS A 52 -8.18 -17.74 -7.30
N PRO A 53 -7.53 -18.85 -6.91
CA PRO A 53 -8.24 -20.05 -6.52
C PRO A 53 -9.13 -19.75 -5.32
N ARG A 54 -10.41 -20.12 -5.43
CA ARG A 54 -11.34 -20.07 -4.30
C ARG A 54 -11.09 -21.30 -3.42
N SER A 55 -10.97 -21.09 -2.11
CA SER A 55 -10.85 -22.20 -1.18
C SER A 55 -12.13 -23.03 -1.17
N ARG A 56 -11.98 -24.37 -1.10
CA ARG A 56 -13.13 -25.28 -0.90
C ARG A 56 -13.68 -25.20 0.53
N ASP A 57 -12.86 -24.74 1.47
CA ASP A 57 -13.21 -24.55 2.88
C ASP A 57 -14.11 -23.31 3.04
N PRO A 58 -15.38 -23.47 3.49
CA PRO A 58 -16.30 -22.37 3.71
C PRO A 58 -15.80 -21.33 4.72
N ALA A 59 -15.11 -21.73 5.78
CA ALA A 59 -14.61 -20.80 6.79
C ALA A 59 -13.52 -19.90 6.18
N LYS A 60 -12.59 -20.48 5.40
CA LYS A 60 -11.57 -19.70 4.68
C LYS A 60 -12.18 -18.75 3.65
N ARG A 61 -13.29 -19.13 3.00
CA ARG A 61 -14.01 -18.22 2.09
C ARG A 61 -14.62 -17.04 2.85
N GLY A 62 -15.29 -17.26 3.97
CA GLY A 62 -15.85 -16.17 4.78
C GLY A 62 -14.77 -15.21 5.30
N LEU A 63 -13.61 -15.75 5.71
CA LEU A 63 -12.47 -14.93 6.12
C LEU A 63 -11.89 -14.09 4.98
N MET A 64 -11.81 -14.68 3.78
CA MET A 64 -11.37 -13.98 2.58
C MET A 64 -12.31 -12.81 2.24
N GLU A 65 -13.63 -13.07 2.24
CA GLU A 65 -14.64 -12.05 1.97
C GLU A 65 -14.61 -10.92 3.01
N SER A 66 -14.50 -11.27 4.30
CA SER A 66 -14.33 -10.28 5.37
C SER A 66 -13.09 -9.41 5.17
N ALA A 67 -11.96 -9.99 4.78
CA ALA A 67 -10.74 -9.23 4.50
C ALA A 67 -10.91 -8.27 3.30
N ILE A 68 -11.56 -8.72 2.22
CA ILE A 68 -11.84 -7.89 1.05
C ILE A 68 -12.76 -6.73 1.43
N ASN A 69 -13.84 -7.01 2.17
CA ASN A 69 -14.80 -6.00 2.61
C ASN A 69 -14.14 -4.97 3.52
N HIS A 70 -13.28 -5.40 4.45
CA HIS A 70 -12.52 -4.48 5.29
C HIS A 70 -11.59 -3.56 4.47
N LEU A 71 -10.86 -4.11 3.50
CA LEU A 71 -9.98 -3.31 2.63
C LEU A 71 -10.76 -2.32 1.75
N LEU A 72 -11.99 -2.67 1.34
CA LEU A 72 -12.90 -1.77 0.63
C LEU A 72 -13.41 -0.65 1.54
N ASP A 73 -13.82 -0.99 2.77
CA ASP A 73 -14.34 -0.05 3.77
C ASP A 73 -13.31 1.04 4.11
N ILE A 74 -12.05 0.64 4.35
CA ILE A 74 -10.95 1.59 4.58
C ILE A 74 -10.42 2.25 3.30
N LYS A 75 -11.03 1.96 2.14
CA LYS A 75 -10.67 2.48 0.81
C LYS A 75 -9.23 2.18 0.39
N ALA A 76 -8.65 1.07 0.87
CA ALA A 76 -7.32 0.62 0.49
C ALA A 76 -7.30 -0.08 -0.89
N ILE A 77 -8.42 -0.68 -1.28
CA ILE A 77 -8.62 -1.29 -2.60
C ILE A 77 -9.90 -0.78 -3.26
N ARG A 78 -10.05 -1.03 -4.55
CA ARG A 78 -11.26 -0.73 -5.31
C ARG A 78 -11.56 -1.85 -6.32
N PRO A 79 -12.82 -2.04 -6.73
CA PRO A 79 -13.15 -2.92 -7.83
C PRO A 79 -12.43 -2.48 -9.12
N VAL A 80 -11.94 -3.45 -9.87
CA VAL A 80 -11.36 -3.19 -11.20
C VAL A 80 -12.48 -2.78 -12.16
N PRO A 81 -12.37 -1.65 -12.89
CA PRO A 81 -13.34 -1.23 -13.89
C PRO A 81 -13.61 -2.32 -14.92
N GLN A 82 -14.86 -2.45 -15.40
CA GLN A 82 -15.23 -3.54 -16.31
C GLN A 82 -14.39 -3.58 -17.59
N ASN A 83 -14.10 -2.42 -18.17
CA ASN A 83 -13.27 -2.27 -19.37
C ASN A 83 -11.77 -2.58 -19.14
N GLN A 84 -11.34 -2.76 -17.89
CA GLN A 84 -9.96 -3.11 -17.53
C GLN A 84 -9.86 -4.54 -16.97
N LYS A 85 -10.97 -5.25 -16.80
CA LYS A 85 -10.95 -6.64 -16.35
C LYS A 85 -10.18 -7.50 -17.33
N GLY A 86 -9.35 -8.39 -16.82
CA GLY A 86 -8.47 -9.23 -17.63
C GLY A 86 -7.25 -8.51 -18.19
N GLN A 87 -7.11 -7.19 -17.96
CA GLN A 87 -5.94 -6.42 -18.37
C GLN A 87 -5.06 -6.12 -17.16
N GLY A 88 -3.74 -6.21 -17.36
CA GLY A 88 -2.72 -5.91 -16.37
C GLY A 88 -2.19 -7.14 -15.62
N PHE A 89 -1.67 -6.91 -14.43
CA PHE A 89 -0.96 -7.92 -13.65
C PHE A 89 -1.80 -8.42 -12.47
N TYR A 90 -1.93 -9.74 -12.34
CA TYR A 90 -2.74 -10.37 -11.29
C TYR A 90 -1.89 -11.16 -10.29
N SER A 91 -1.91 -10.72 -9.04
CA SER A 91 -1.27 -11.38 -7.91
C SER A 91 -2.23 -12.29 -7.14
N HIS A 92 -1.69 -13.28 -6.44
CA HIS A 92 -2.50 -14.22 -5.68
C HIS A 92 -2.83 -13.60 -4.32
N PHE A 93 -4.10 -13.58 -3.96
CA PHE A 93 -4.56 -13.08 -2.68
C PHE A 93 -5.09 -14.24 -1.83
N PHE A 94 -4.56 -14.42 -0.62
CA PHE A 94 -4.88 -15.55 0.26
C PHE A 94 -4.84 -15.13 1.74
N VAL A 95 -5.46 -15.92 2.61
CA VAL A 95 -5.45 -15.70 4.06
C VAL A 95 -4.64 -16.78 4.76
N VAL A 96 -3.90 -16.40 5.81
CA VAL A 96 -3.17 -17.33 6.68
C VAL A 96 -3.45 -16.99 8.15
N PRO A 97 -3.40 -17.98 9.05
CA PRO A 97 -3.61 -17.73 10.48
C PRO A 97 -2.47 -16.88 11.05
N ARG A 98 -2.78 -16.08 12.07
CA ARG A 98 -1.79 -15.40 12.91
C ARG A 98 -1.49 -16.26 14.14
N ASN A 99 -0.26 -16.21 14.63
CA ASN A 99 0.13 -16.90 15.86
C ASN A 99 -0.63 -16.39 17.10
N SER A 100 -1.00 -15.11 17.12
CA SER A 100 -1.76 -14.46 18.20
C SER A 100 -3.28 -14.71 18.13
N GLY A 101 -3.72 -15.65 17.29
CA GLY A 101 -5.13 -15.77 16.91
C GLY A 101 -5.55 -14.78 15.82
N GLY A 102 -6.61 -15.15 15.09
CA GLY A 102 -7.09 -14.40 13.93
C GLY A 102 -6.33 -14.73 12.64
N TRP A 103 -6.48 -13.85 11.63
CA TRP A 103 -6.02 -14.09 10.27
C TRP A 103 -5.33 -12.86 9.68
N ARG A 104 -4.46 -13.07 8.69
CA ARG A 104 -3.89 -12.00 7.86
C ARG A 104 -4.14 -12.30 6.39
N ALA A 105 -4.60 -11.29 5.68
CA ALA A 105 -4.68 -11.35 4.23
C ALA A 105 -3.33 -10.98 3.62
N ILE A 106 -2.91 -11.75 2.62
CA ILE A 106 -1.62 -11.64 1.95
C ILE A 106 -1.85 -11.51 0.46
N LEU A 107 -1.22 -10.50 -0.15
CA LEU A 107 -1.08 -10.38 -1.59
C LEU A 107 0.32 -10.81 -2.00
N ASP A 108 0.43 -11.87 -2.80
CA ASP A 108 1.70 -12.39 -3.28
C ASP A 108 2.30 -11.49 -4.38
N LEU A 109 3.26 -10.66 -4.00
CA LEU A 109 3.96 -9.75 -4.88
C LEU A 109 5.29 -10.31 -5.42
N LYS A 110 5.67 -11.56 -5.11
CA LYS A 110 6.97 -12.12 -5.51
C LYS A 110 7.25 -11.94 -7.00
N ARG A 111 6.27 -12.23 -7.85
CA ARG A 111 6.40 -12.06 -9.31
C ARG A 111 6.47 -10.59 -9.73
N LEU A 112 5.61 -9.73 -9.17
CA LEU A 112 5.60 -8.29 -9.49
C LEU A 112 6.94 -7.64 -9.15
N ASN A 113 7.57 -8.04 -8.04
CA ASN A 113 8.83 -7.47 -7.58
C ASN A 113 9.99 -7.61 -8.59
N HIS A 114 9.93 -8.56 -9.53
CA HIS A 114 10.95 -8.68 -10.60
C HIS A 114 10.90 -7.53 -11.61
N PHE A 115 9.76 -6.82 -11.67
CA PHE A 115 9.52 -5.73 -12.60
C PHE A 115 9.60 -4.36 -11.91
N ILE A 116 9.82 -4.30 -10.59
CA ILE A 116 9.92 -3.04 -9.84
C ILE A 116 11.39 -2.63 -9.72
N ILE A 117 11.69 -1.35 -9.94
CA ILE A 117 13.03 -0.80 -9.72
C ILE A 117 13.34 -0.84 -8.22
N GLN A 118 14.40 -1.56 -7.85
CA GLN A 118 14.86 -1.61 -6.47
C GLN A 118 15.64 -0.33 -6.12
N LYS A 119 15.02 0.53 -5.31
CA LYS A 119 15.69 1.69 -4.72
C LYS A 119 16.42 1.30 -3.43
N LYS A 120 17.69 1.66 -3.33
CA LYS A 120 18.43 1.52 -2.07
C LYS A 120 17.95 2.59 -1.11
N PHE A 121 17.47 2.17 0.04
CA PHE A 121 17.16 3.05 1.16
C PHE A 121 18.00 2.62 2.36
N LYS A 122 18.72 3.56 2.96
CA LYS A 122 19.45 3.30 4.20
C LYS A 122 18.56 3.71 5.37
N MET A 123 18.04 2.72 6.08
CA MET A 123 17.37 2.96 7.34
C MET A 123 18.42 3.25 8.42
N HIS A 124 18.29 4.39 9.10
CA HIS A 124 19.09 4.67 10.28
C HIS A 124 18.76 3.66 11.39
N THR A 125 19.78 3.13 12.07
CA THR A 125 19.58 2.29 13.25
C THR A 125 19.23 3.15 14.45
N LEU A 126 18.57 2.57 15.46
CA LEU A 126 18.33 3.26 16.74
C LEU A 126 19.62 3.86 17.29
N GLN A 127 20.72 3.11 17.25
CA GLN A 127 22.02 3.62 17.67
C GLN A 127 22.44 4.87 16.88
N SER A 128 22.36 4.84 15.54
CA SER A 128 22.72 6.01 14.72
C SER A 128 21.81 7.22 14.98
N ILE A 129 20.55 6.99 15.34
CA ILE A 129 19.61 8.05 15.71
C ILE A 129 20.03 8.61 17.07
N THR A 130 20.23 7.76 18.09
CA THR A 130 20.61 8.19 19.45
C THR A 130 21.90 9.00 19.46
N THR A 131 22.91 8.60 18.69
CA THR A 131 24.17 9.37 18.60
C THR A 131 24.00 10.71 17.87
N SER A 132 22.92 10.89 17.11
CA SER A 132 22.65 12.13 16.36
C SER A 132 21.80 13.13 17.14
N ILE A 133 21.13 12.71 18.22
CA ILE A 133 20.28 13.56 19.06
C ILE A 133 21.16 14.45 19.94
N ARG A 134 20.83 15.74 19.99
CA ARG A 134 21.50 16.75 20.81
C ARG A 134 20.56 17.28 21.88
N GLU A 135 21.14 17.88 22.91
CA GLU A 135 20.38 18.61 23.93
C GLU A 135 19.57 19.73 23.26
N GLY A 136 18.27 19.75 23.51
CA GLY A 136 17.33 20.69 22.89
C GLY A 136 16.59 20.16 21.65
N ASP A 137 16.91 18.97 21.14
CA ASP A 137 16.12 18.34 20.07
C ASP A 137 14.76 17.85 20.61
N PHE A 138 13.69 18.05 19.82
CA PHE A 138 12.36 17.55 20.13
C PHE A 138 12.11 16.22 19.37
N LEU A 139 11.73 15.18 20.10
CA LEU A 139 11.33 13.86 19.56
C LEU A 139 9.81 13.74 19.41
#